data_AF-A0A917L0Q8-F1
#
_entry.id   AF-A0A917L0Q8-F1
#
_cell.length_a   1.000
_cell.length_b   1.000
_cell.length_c   1.000
_cell.angle_alpha   90.00
_cell.angle_beta   90.00
_cell.angle_gamma   90.00
#
_symmetry.space_group_name_H-M   'P 1'
#
loop_
_entity.id
_entity.type
_entity.pdbx_description
1 polymer ?
#
loop_
_entity_poly.entity_id
_entity_poly.type
_entity_poly.pdbx_seq_one_letter_code
_entity_poly.pdbx_strand_id
1 'polypeptide(L)'
;MSAIQFAALAARSAEPPLMLRRFLALDALVTGANSVAYLVASGPLARFLGVDSGLLFELGLFLAVYAGAVGWLASRQRPAVLPVRVVIEANLAWAAVSCVALVLWLTPSTAGTVWAVLQAAVVAGFAALQYVSLRAGR
;
A
#
# COMPACT_ATOMS: atom_id res chain seq x y z
N MET A 1 25.43 24.14 4.32
CA MET A 1 23.95 24.15 4.32
C MET A 1 23.50 24.15 5.78
N SER A 2 22.82 25.20 6.22
CA SER A 2 22.51 25.43 7.63
C SER A 2 21.36 24.53 8.12
N ALA A 3 21.38 24.11 9.38
CA ALA A 3 20.32 23.34 10.03
C ALA A 3 18.91 23.98 9.88
N ILE A 4 18.87 25.30 9.70
CA ILE A 4 17.65 26.08 9.44
C ILE A 4 17.03 25.73 8.07
N GLN A 5 17.84 25.42 7.06
CA GLN A 5 17.33 25.00 5.73
C GLN A 5 16.71 23.60 5.80
N PHE A 6 17.30 22.68 6.58
CA PHE A 6 16.73 21.35 6.80
C PHE A 6 15.42 21.43 7.58
N ALA A 7 15.36 22.25 8.63
CA ALA A 7 14.12 22.48 9.38
C ALA A 7 13.02 23.12 8.51
N ALA A 8 13.37 24.09 7.67
CA ALA A 8 12.42 24.72 6.74
C ALA A 8 11.97 23.79 5.60
N LEU A 9 12.82 22.88 5.13
CA LEU A 9 12.46 21.84 4.16
C LEU A 9 11.58 20.76 4.81
N ALA A 10 11.88 20.37 6.04
CA ALA A 10 11.08 19.44 6.83
C ALA A 10 9.68 20.02 7.14
N ALA A 11 9.61 21.30 7.53
CA ALA A 11 8.36 22.01 7.77
C ALA A 11 7.51 22.16 6.49
N ARG A 12 8.12 22.52 5.35
CA ARG A 12 7.43 22.53 4.04
C ARG A 12 6.98 21.14 3.60
N SER A 13 7.69 20.09 3.96
CA SER A 13 7.23 18.72 3.70
C SER A 13 6.10 18.24 4.61
N ALA A 14 5.92 18.89 5.75
CA ALA A 14 4.90 18.58 6.73
C ALA A 14 3.56 19.25 6.46
N GLU A 15 3.43 20.06 5.38
CA GLU A 15 2.11 20.60 5.03
C GLU A 15 1.13 19.46 4.74
N PRO A 16 -0.07 19.44 5.36
CA PRO A 16 -0.98 18.30 5.30
C PRO A 16 -1.30 17.81 3.86
N PRO A 17 -1.52 18.70 2.86
CA PRO A 17 -1.75 18.28 1.48
C PRO A 17 -0.51 17.61 0.84
N LEU A 18 0.70 18.01 1.22
CA LEU A 18 1.95 17.44 0.71
C LEU A 18 2.26 16.09 1.38
N MET A 19 2.00 15.95 2.69
CA MET A 19 2.15 14.66 3.39
C MET A 19 1.20 13.60 2.83
N LEU A 20 -0.08 13.95 2.64
CA LEU A 20 -1.06 13.03 2.08
C LEU A 20 -0.63 12.51 0.71
N ARG A 21 -0.16 13.39 -0.18
CA ARG A 21 0.35 13.00 -1.50
C ARG A 21 1.56 12.08 -1.42
N ARG A 22 2.48 12.32 -0.48
CA ARG A 22 3.65 11.46 -0.28
C ARG A 22 3.26 10.07 0.21
N PHE A 23 2.31 9.96 1.14
CA PHE A 23 1.85 8.66 1.61
C PHE A 23 1.08 7.89 0.54
N LEU A 24 0.26 8.57 -0.29
CA LEU A 24 -0.36 7.95 -1.46
C LEU A 24 0.70 7.49 -2.48
N ALA A 25 1.72 8.30 -2.74
CA ALA A 25 2.81 7.92 -3.65
C ALA A 25 3.61 6.73 -3.13
N LEU A 26 3.93 6.70 -1.84
CA LEU A 26 4.64 5.58 -1.21
C LEU A 26 3.82 4.30 -1.24
N ASP A 27 2.51 4.38 -0.95
CA ASP A 27 1.58 3.25 -1.08
C ASP A 27 1.57 2.72 -2.52
N ALA A 28 1.37 3.60 -3.51
CA ALA A 28 1.40 3.21 -4.92
C ALA A 28 2.73 2.57 -5.34
N LEU A 29 3.87 3.08 -4.86
CA LEU A 29 5.19 2.54 -5.17
C LEU A 29 5.42 1.16 -4.53
N VAL A 30 5.10 1.00 -3.26
CA VAL A 30 5.27 -0.27 -2.54
C VAL A 30 4.33 -1.33 -3.11
N THR A 31 3.06 -0.98 -3.30
CA THR A 31 2.06 -1.87 -3.89
C THR A 31 2.39 -2.20 -5.34
N GLY A 32 2.87 -1.22 -6.11
CA GLY A 32 3.33 -1.42 -7.49
C GLY A 32 4.54 -2.35 -7.58
N ALA A 33 5.56 -2.16 -6.73
CA ALA A 33 6.71 -3.06 -6.69
C ALA A 33 6.31 -4.50 -6.34
N ASN A 34 5.39 -4.67 -5.39
CA ASN A 34 4.83 -5.97 -5.03
C ASN A 34 4.05 -6.60 -6.20
N SER A 35 3.25 -5.80 -6.91
CA SER A 35 2.50 -6.25 -8.09
C SER A 35 3.43 -6.78 -9.19
N VAL A 36 4.53 -6.08 -9.46
CA VAL A 36 5.54 -6.49 -10.45
C VAL A 36 6.21 -7.79 -10.01
N ALA A 37 6.57 -7.91 -8.73
CA ALA A 37 7.13 -9.14 -8.19
C ALA A 37 6.19 -10.33 -8.40
N TYR A 38 4.89 -10.15 -8.11
CA TYR A 38 3.87 -11.18 -8.30
C TYR A 38 3.64 -11.53 -9.77
N LEU A 39 3.60 -10.55 -10.68
CA LEU A 39 3.38 -10.79 -12.11
C LEU A 39 4.58 -11.47 -12.79
N VAL A 40 5.80 -11.06 -12.45
CA VAL A 40 7.03 -11.53 -13.11
C VAL A 40 7.54 -12.84 -12.50
N ALA A 41 7.40 -12.99 -11.18
CA ALA A 41 7.97 -14.12 -10.43
C ALA A 41 6.90 -14.98 -9.73
N SER A 42 5.67 -15.02 -10.25
CA SER A 42 4.56 -15.81 -9.69
C SER A 42 4.95 -17.25 -9.39
N GLY A 43 5.61 -17.95 -10.33
CA GLY A 43 6.01 -19.35 -10.16
C GLY A 43 7.01 -19.58 -9.02
N PRO A 44 8.19 -18.92 -9.02
CA PRO A 44 9.14 -19.03 -7.91
C PRO A 44 8.56 -18.58 -6.56
N LEU A 45 7.82 -17.47 -6.53
CA LEU A 45 7.20 -16.95 -5.31
C LEU A 45 6.12 -17.90 -4.79
N ALA A 46 5.30 -18.49 -5.67
CA ALA A 46 4.29 -19.48 -5.31
C ALA A 46 4.89 -20.65 -4.54
N ARG A 47 5.98 -21.21 -5.05
CA ARG A 47 6.70 -22.31 -4.38
C ARG A 47 7.26 -21.89 -3.03
N PHE A 48 7.82 -20.68 -2.93
CA PHE A 48 8.42 -20.19 -1.69
C PHE A 48 7.37 -19.85 -0.62
N LEU A 49 6.30 -19.16 -1.02
CA LEU A 49 5.22 -18.72 -0.16
C LEU A 49 4.20 -19.85 0.13
N GLY A 50 4.26 -20.96 -0.61
CA GLY A 50 3.31 -22.07 -0.47
C GLY A 50 1.90 -21.71 -0.90
N VAL A 51 1.76 -20.88 -1.95
CA VAL A 51 0.47 -20.46 -2.51
C VAL A 51 0.40 -20.80 -3.99
N ASP A 52 -0.81 -20.89 -4.53
CA ASP A 52 -1.02 -21.13 -5.96
C ASP A 52 -0.43 -20.00 -6.82
N SER A 53 0.21 -20.35 -7.93
CA SER A 53 0.84 -19.36 -8.83
C SER A 53 -0.16 -18.57 -9.64
N GLY A 54 -1.31 -19.16 -9.99
CA GLY A 54 -2.41 -18.46 -10.64
C GLY A 54 -2.97 -17.39 -9.71
N LEU A 55 -3.22 -17.74 -8.44
CA LEU A 55 -3.63 -16.79 -7.41
C LEU A 55 -2.62 -15.63 -7.26
N LEU A 56 -1.32 -15.91 -7.16
CA LEU A 56 -0.32 -14.83 -7.08
C LEU A 56 -0.32 -13.94 -8.32
N PHE A 57 -0.48 -14.51 -9.52
CA PHE A 57 -0.54 -13.73 -10.75
C PHE A 57 -1.79 -12.82 -10.79
N GLU A 58 -2.97 -13.35 -10.42
CA GLU A 58 -4.22 -12.60 -10.32
C GLU A 58 -4.13 -11.47 -9.29
N LEU A 59 -3.55 -11.75 -8.12
CA LEU A 59 -3.25 -10.74 -7.12
C LEU A 59 -2.31 -9.67 -7.67
N GLY A 60 -1.28 -10.06 -8.41
CA GLY A 60 -0.38 -9.13 -9.09
C GLY A 60 -1.12 -8.19 -10.04
N LEU A 61 -2.05 -8.70 -10.84
CA LEU A 61 -2.86 -7.87 -11.76
C LEU A 61 -3.77 -6.91 -11.00
N PHE A 62 -4.45 -7.39 -9.96
CA PHE A 62 -5.30 -6.56 -9.10
C PHE A 62 -4.50 -5.42 -8.45
N LEU A 63 -3.33 -5.74 -7.87
CA LEU A 63 -2.46 -4.77 -7.22
C LEU A 63 -1.89 -3.76 -8.22
N ALA A 64 -1.63 -4.15 -9.46
CA ALA A 64 -1.18 -3.22 -10.49
C ALA A 64 -2.25 -2.15 -10.82
N VAL A 65 -3.51 -2.57 -10.94
CA VAL A 65 -4.65 -1.65 -11.16
C VAL A 65 -4.80 -0.71 -9.95
N TYR A 66 -4.76 -1.25 -8.74
CA TYR A 66 -4.84 -0.47 -7.51
C TYR A 66 -3.70 0.54 -7.40
N ALA A 67 -2.45 0.11 -7.58
CA ALA A 67 -1.27 0.97 -7.54
C ALA A 67 -1.34 2.08 -8.60
N GLY A 68 -1.85 1.78 -9.80
CA GLY A 68 -2.10 2.78 -10.84
C GLY A 68 -3.12 3.82 -10.42
N ALA A 69 -4.24 3.41 -9.82
CA ALA A 69 -5.28 4.31 -9.33
C ALA A 69 -4.79 5.22 -8.19
N VAL A 70 -4.07 4.64 -7.22
CA VAL A 70 -3.48 5.39 -6.09
C VAL A 70 -2.38 6.34 -6.58
N GLY A 71 -1.53 5.89 -7.51
CA GLY A 71 -0.47 6.72 -8.10
C GLY A 71 -1.03 7.89 -8.90
N TRP A 72 -2.12 7.66 -9.66
CA TRP A 72 -2.85 8.74 -10.32
C TRP A 72 -3.44 9.74 -9.31
N LEU A 73 -4.00 9.27 -8.20
CA LEU A 73 -4.51 10.15 -7.15
C LEU A 73 -3.38 10.98 -6.50
N ALA A 74 -2.22 10.37 -6.26
CA ALA A 74 -1.04 11.04 -5.70
C ALA A 74 -0.47 12.14 -6.62
N SER A 75 -0.65 11.98 -7.94
CA SER A 75 -0.22 12.97 -8.95
C SER A 75 -0.99 14.29 -8.88
N ARG A 76 -2.20 14.29 -8.28
CA ARG A 76 -3.06 15.48 -8.19
C ARG A 76 -2.51 16.46 -7.15
N GLN A 77 -2.50 17.75 -7.49
CA GLN A 77 -2.07 18.82 -6.58
C GLN A 77 -2.92 18.89 -5.31
N ARG A 78 -4.24 18.65 -5.44
CA ARG A 78 -5.20 18.57 -4.33
C ARG A 78 -6.01 17.28 -4.50
N PRO A 79 -5.61 16.18 -3.87
CA PRO A 79 -6.37 14.93 -3.90
C PRO A 79 -7.77 15.16 -3.32
N ALA A 80 -8.80 14.73 -4.04
CA ALA A 80 -10.17 14.84 -3.57
C ALA A 80 -10.38 13.91 -2.37
N VAL A 81 -11.14 14.39 -1.37
CA VAL A 81 -11.35 13.70 -0.10
C VAL A 81 -12.00 12.32 -0.27
N LEU A 82 -12.97 12.21 -1.18
CA LEU A 82 -13.73 10.98 -1.38
C LEU A 82 -12.85 9.84 -1.95
N PRO A 83 -12.10 10.01 -3.05
CA PRO A 83 -11.14 9.00 -3.53
C PRO A 83 -10.11 8.59 -2.48
N VAL A 84 -9.58 9.54 -1.69
CA VAL A 84 -8.62 9.22 -0.62
C VAL A 84 -9.25 8.32 0.44
N ARG A 85 -10.50 8.57 0.82
CA ARG A 85 -11.24 7.68 1.73
C ARG A 85 -11.39 6.29 1.15
N VAL A 86 -11.71 6.16 -0.14
CA VAL A 86 -11.82 4.85 -0.80
C VAL A 86 -10.50 4.08 -0.73
N VAL A 87 -9.35 4.74 -0.93
CA VAL A 87 -8.02 4.11 -0.80
C VAL A 87 -7.78 3.62 0.64
N ILE A 88 -8.11 4.44 1.64
CA ILE A 88 -7.99 4.06 3.06
C ILE A 88 -8.84 2.82 3.37
N GLU A 89 -10.13 2.85 3.00
CA GLU A 89 -11.04 1.74 3.25
C GLU A 89 -10.62 0.48 2.49
N ALA A 90 -10.14 0.61 1.25
CA ALA A 90 -9.63 -0.51 0.46
C ALA A 90 -8.41 -1.16 1.13
N ASN A 91 -7.45 -0.38 1.62
CA ASN A 91 -6.29 -0.89 2.35
C ASN A 91 -6.70 -1.62 3.65
N LEU A 92 -7.66 -1.06 4.40
CA LEU A 92 -8.18 -1.69 5.62
C LEU A 92 -8.93 -3.00 5.31
N ALA A 93 -9.78 -2.99 4.28
CA ALA A 93 -10.48 -4.18 3.83
C ALA A 93 -9.49 -5.25 3.36
N TRP A 94 -8.45 -4.86 2.62
CA TRP A 94 -7.41 -5.77 2.16
C TRP A 94 -6.63 -6.41 3.32
N ALA A 95 -6.27 -5.61 4.33
CA ALA A 95 -5.64 -6.13 5.54
C ALA A 95 -6.54 -7.13 6.28
N ALA A 96 -7.82 -6.79 6.45
CA ALA A 96 -8.79 -7.67 7.10
C ALA A 96 -8.99 -8.98 6.32
N VAL A 97 -9.22 -8.90 5.00
CA VAL A 97 -9.37 -10.07 4.13
C VAL A 97 -8.11 -10.93 4.14
N SER A 98 -6.91 -10.33 4.17
CA SER A 98 -5.65 -11.07 4.27
C SER A 98 -5.58 -11.90 5.55
N CYS A 99 -5.94 -11.31 6.70
CA CYS A 99 -6.00 -12.03 7.97
C CYS A 99 -7.05 -13.14 7.96
N VAL A 100 -8.25 -12.86 7.45
CA VAL A 100 -9.34 -13.84 7.33
C VAL A 100 -8.92 -14.99 6.42
N ALA A 101 -8.27 -14.70 5.29
CA ALA A 101 -7.78 -15.71 4.36
C ALA A 101 -6.78 -16.66 5.00
N LEU A 102 -5.85 -16.16 5.80
CA LEU A 102 -4.88 -16.99 6.54
C LEU A 102 -5.53 -17.92 7.57
N VAL A 103 -6.68 -17.53 8.12
CA VAL A 103 -7.38 -18.32 9.16
C VAL A 103 -8.37 -19.30 8.55
N LEU A 104 -9.03 -18.94 7.45
CA LEU A 104 -10.18 -19.68 6.93
C LEU A 104 -9.96 -20.40 5.59
N TRP A 105 -9.04 -19.94 4.73
CA TRP A 105 -9.01 -20.36 3.32
C TRP A 105 -7.62 -20.79 2.82
N LEU A 106 -6.56 -20.17 3.31
CA LEU A 106 -5.20 -20.37 2.82
C LEU A 106 -4.34 -21.02 3.89
N THR A 107 -3.57 -22.02 3.49
CA THR A 107 -2.54 -22.67 4.31
C THR A 107 -1.17 -22.49 3.66
N PRO A 108 -0.63 -21.26 3.63
CA PRO A 108 0.67 -21.00 3.01
C PRO A 108 1.82 -21.60 3.82
N SER A 109 3.03 -21.55 3.27
CA SER A 109 4.24 -21.88 4.01
C SER A 109 4.43 -20.89 5.17
N THR A 110 5.28 -21.21 6.15
CA THR A 110 5.63 -20.26 7.22
C THR A 110 6.12 -18.91 6.67
N ALA A 111 6.91 -18.95 5.59
CA ALA A 111 7.37 -17.74 4.91
C ALA A 111 6.20 -16.98 4.27
N GLY A 112 5.25 -17.68 3.65
CA GLY A 112 4.03 -17.09 3.11
C GLY A 112 3.12 -16.45 4.16
N THR A 113 2.93 -17.10 5.31
CA THR A 113 2.18 -16.53 6.44
C THR A 113 2.82 -15.25 6.94
N VAL A 114 4.13 -15.26 7.20
CA VAL A 114 4.87 -14.08 7.65
C VAL A 114 4.76 -12.96 6.60
N TRP A 115 4.94 -13.29 5.33
CA TRP A 115 4.83 -12.33 4.23
C TRP A 115 3.45 -11.69 4.14
N ALA A 116 2.38 -12.48 4.22
CA ALA A 116 1.01 -12.00 4.18
C ALA A 116 0.68 -11.09 5.38
N VAL A 117 1.11 -11.45 6.59
CA VAL A 117 0.95 -10.60 7.79
C VAL A 117 1.72 -9.30 7.66
N LEU A 118 2.97 -9.34 7.19
CA LEU A 118 3.78 -8.14 6.95
C LEU A 118 3.11 -7.21 5.91
N GLN A 119 2.60 -7.75 4.81
CA GLN A 119 1.87 -6.94 3.83
C GLN A 119 0.61 -6.32 4.42
N ALA A 120 -0.20 -7.09 5.15
CA ALA A 120 -1.39 -6.59 5.81
C ALA A 120 -1.06 -5.44 6.77
N ALA A 121 0.02 -5.57 7.55
CA ALA A 121 0.49 -4.50 8.44
C ALA A 121 0.95 -3.26 7.68
N VAL A 122 1.67 -3.41 6.56
CA VAL A 122 2.14 -2.30 5.73
C VAL A 122 0.97 -1.52 5.12
N VAL A 123 -0.01 -2.19 4.51
CA VAL A 123 -1.17 -1.51 3.91
C VAL A 123 -2.06 -0.86 4.97
N ALA A 124 -2.23 -1.49 6.14
CA ALA A 124 -2.92 -0.87 7.28
C ALA A 124 -2.16 0.36 7.81
N GLY A 125 -0.83 0.32 7.82
CA GLY A 125 0.02 1.46 8.14
C GLY A 125 -0.18 2.62 7.17
N PHE A 126 -0.22 2.35 5.86
CA PHE A 126 -0.55 3.37 4.86
C PHE A 126 -1.94 3.96 5.08
N ALA A 127 -2.96 3.13 5.31
CA ALA A 127 -4.32 3.60 5.62
C ALA A 127 -4.34 4.55 6.82
N ALA A 128 -3.63 4.21 7.90
CA ALA A 128 -3.52 5.05 9.09
C ALA A 128 -2.84 6.40 8.79
N LEU A 129 -1.69 6.39 8.08
CA LEU A 129 -0.95 7.59 7.71
C LEU A 129 -1.76 8.51 6.77
N GLN A 130 -2.46 7.93 5.79
CA GLN A 130 -3.35 8.65 4.89
C GLN A 130 -4.54 9.24 5.65
N TYR A 131 -5.15 8.51 6.57
CA TYR A 131 -6.27 8.98 7.40
C TYR A 131 -5.87 10.15 8.29
N VAL A 132 -4.75 10.05 9.01
CA VAL A 132 -4.23 11.13 9.88
C VAL A 132 -3.93 12.38 9.06
N SER A 133 -3.28 12.23 7.90
CA SER A 133 -2.94 13.35 7.01
C SER A 133 -4.19 14.01 6.41
N LEU A 134 -5.19 13.21 6.02
CA LEU A 134 -6.47 13.71 5.52
C LEU A 134 -7.23 14.49 6.60
N ARG A 135 -7.18 14.04 7.86
CA ARG A 135 -7.82 14.71 8.98
C ARG A 135 -7.11 16.01 9.36
N ALA A 136 -5.79 16.06 9.29
CA ALA A 136 -4.99 17.25 9.59
C ALA A 136 -5.11 18.37 8.53
N GLY A 137 -5.53 18.03 7.30
CA GLY A 137 -5.71 18.98 6.20
C GLY A 137 -7.14 19.48 5.99
N ARG A 138 -8.08 19.12 6.85
CA ARG A 138 -9.45 19.63 6.89
C ARG A 138 -9.57 20.74 7.92
#